data_AF-A0A4U8USF3-F1
#
_entry.id   AF-A0A4U8USF3-F1
#
_cell.length_a   1.000
_cell.length_b   1.000
_cell.length_c   1.000
_cell.angle_alpha   90.00
_cell.angle_beta   90.00
_cell.angle_gamma   90.00
#
_symmetry.space_group_name_H-M   'P 1'
#
loop_
_entity.id
_entity.type
_entity.pdbx_description
1 polymer ?
#
loop_
_entity_poly.entity_id
_entity_poly.type
_entity_poly.pdbx_seq_one_letter_code
_entity_poly.pdbx_strand_id
1 'polypeptide(L)'
;MKLTAASYLRRIMNSPHDAYKVIPKPDTWAHRERLAKFTAWQYASERDTVKGAYRKQNKIFHYLDMQRQDEAKLEVHYARERLDAALAQHEMEYKHFRNMLATAHILLDNIALSQLAIYEPKTFKSVVSLTKRMAIEEGRSVSSDAGTEAVDLDSILFGEPFPTSKQYRRGPPENHTNKPTKLKVHEF
;
A
#
# COMPACT_ATOMS: atom_id res chain seq x y z
N MET A 1 -29.52 18.06 -51.61
CA MET A 1 -28.05 17.97 -51.45
C MET A 1 -27.73 16.57 -50.92
N LYS A 2 -27.24 15.67 -51.79
CA LYS A 2 -27.03 14.25 -51.44
C LYS A 2 -25.79 14.12 -50.54
N LEU A 3 -25.96 13.60 -49.34
CA LEU A 3 -24.87 13.21 -48.44
C LEU A 3 -24.14 12.01 -49.08
N THR A 4 -22.93 12.21 -49.57
CA THR A 4 -22.09 11.13 -50.10
C THR A 4 -21.58 10.27 -48.95
N ALA A 5 -21.94 8.98 -48.98
CA ALA A 5 -21.67 7.95 -47.98
C ALA A 5 -20.17 7.60 -47.78
N ALA A 6 -19.23 8.41 -48.25
CA ALA A 6 -17.82 8.04 -48.42
C ALA A 6 -16.87 8.53 -47.32
N SER A 7 -17.37 9.05 -46.20
CA SER A 7 -16.49 9.48 -45.12
C SER A 7 -17.02 9.13 -43.75
N TYR A 8 -17.00 7.84 -43.41
CA TYR A 8 -16.77 7.38 -42.03
C TYR A 8 -15.35 7.73 -41.54
N LEU A 9 -14.87 8.93 -41.90
CA LEU A 9 -13.63 9.51 -41.44
C LEU A 9 -13.83 9.89 -39.99
N ARG A 10 -13.77 8.90 -39.08
CA ARG A 10 -13.24 9.10 -37.73
C ARG A 10 -11.76 9.46 -37.89
N ARG A 11 -11.53 10.66 -38.43
CA ARG A 11 -10.24 11.34 -38.54
C ARG A 11 -9.81 11.65 -37.12
N ILE A 12 -8.93 10.82 -36.57
CA ILE A 12 -7.95 11.39 -35.65
C ILE A 12 -7.04 12.23 -36.53
N MET A 13 -7.00 13.54 -36.28
CA MET A 13 -6.21 14.50 -37.07
C MET A 13 -4.69 14.23 -37.06
N ASN A 14 -4.22 13.15 -36.42
CA ASN A 14 -2.81 12.77 -36.24
C ASN A 14 -2.57 11.28 -36.56
N SER A 15 -3.34 10.70 -37.48
CA SER A 15 -3.05 9.35 -37.99
C SER A 15 -1.83 9.39 -38.93
N PRO A 16 -0.76 8.60 -38.71
CA PRO A 16 0.39 8.54 -39.60
C PRO A 16 0.08 7.87 -40.96
N HIS A 17 -1.16 7.42 -41.19
CA HIS A 17 -1.60 6.85 -42.46
C HIS A 17 -2.27 7.90 -43.35
N ASP A 18 -1.85 7.94 -44.62
CA ASP A 18 -2.51 8.72 -45.68
C ASP A 18 -3.95 8.20 -45.85
N ALA A 19 -4.91 9.05 -45.50
CA ALA A 19 -6.34 8.75 -45.46
C ALA A 19 -6.91 8.26 -46.80
N TYR A 20 -6.19 8.47 -47.91
CA TYR A 20 -6.65 8.15 -49.26
C TYR A 20 -5.87 7.00 -49.92
N LYS A 21 -4.68 6.65 -49.43
CA LYS A 21 -3.83 5.61 -50.05
C LYS A 21 -3.80 4.30 -49.28
N VAL A 22 -4.12 4.31 -47.99
CA VAL A 22 -4.04 3.12 -47.13
C VAL A 22 -5.37 2.97 -46.40
N ILE A 23 -6.13 1.93 -46.75
CA ILE A 23 -7.26 1.46 -45.95
C ILE A 23 -6.67 0.48 -44.92
N PRO A 24 -6.49 0.89 -43.65
CA PRO A 24 -5.97 -0.03 -42.65
C PRO A 24 -7.02 -1.10 -42.35
N LYS A 25 -6.58 -2.30 -41.98
CA LYS A 25 -7.51 -3.34 -41.52
C LYS A 25 -8.23 -2.83 -40.26
N PRO A 26 -9.56 -2.94 -40.17
CA PRO A 26 -10.33 -2.38 -39.05
C PRO A 26 -9.79 -2.80 -37.68
N ASP A 27 -9.41 -4.07 -37.52
CA ASP A 27 -8.90 -4.61 -36.27
C ASP A 27 -7.56 -3.99 -35.86
N THR A 28 -6.60 -3.89 -36.79
CA THR A 28 -5.27 -3.37 -36.46
C THR A 28 -5.28 -1.87 -36.25
N TRP A 29 -6.15 -1.15 -36.96
CA TRP A 29 -6.34 0.29 -36.77
C TRP A 29 -6.88 0.61 -35.38
N ALA A 30 -7.95 -0.06 -34.95
CA ALA A 30 -8.56 0.20 -33.64
C ALA A 30 -7.58 -0.07 -32.47
N HIS A 31 -6.77 -1.13 -32.56
CA HIS A 31 -5.74 -1.44 -31.56
C HIS A 31 -4.63 -0.39 -31.52
N ARG A 32 -4.17 0.09 -32.68
CA ARG A 32 -3.14 1.14 -32.77
C ARG A 32 -3.67 2.50 -32.35
N GLU A 33 -4.91 2.82 -32.67
CA GLU A 33 -5.58 4.03 -32.19
C GLU A 33 -5.66 4.05 -30.67
N ARG A 34 -6.07 2.93 -30.04
CA ARG A 34 -6.10 2.80 -28.57
C ARG A 34 -4.71 3.02 -27.96
N LEU A 35 -3.68 2.42 -28.56
CA LEU A 35 -2.29 2.59 -28.14
C LEU A 35 -1.82 4.04 -28.27
N ALA A 36 -2.09 4.68 -29.41
CA ALA A 36 -1.69 6.06 -29.67
C ALA A 36 -2.39 7.05 -28.71
N LYS A 37 -3.66 6.81 -28.38
CA LYS A 37 -4.37 7.58 -27.34
C LYS A 37 -3.72 7.40 -25.96
N PHE A 38 -3.32 6.17 -25.62
CA PHE A 38 -2.65 5.88 -24.37
C PHE A 38 -1.25 6.53 -24.26
N THR A 39 -0.47 6.56 -25.34
CA THR A 39 0.89 7.12 -25.37
C THR A 39 0.97 8.57 -25.87
N ALA A 40 -0.17 9.25 -26.06
CA ALA A 40 -0.22 10.61 -26.60
C ALA A 40 0.57 11.64 -25.78
N TRP A 41 0.70 11.40 -24.47
CA TRP A 41 1.46 12.25 -23.53
C TRP A 41 2.95 11.90 -23.45
N GLN A 42 3.40 10.83 -24.12
CA GLN A 42 4.81 10.48 -24.20
C GLN A 42 5.56 11.36 -25.19
N TYR A 43 6.88 11.26 -25.14
CA TYR A 43 7.76 12.03 -26.00
C TYR A 43 8.36 11.20 -27.14
N ALA A 44 8.66 11.87 -28.25
CA ALA A 44 9.39 11.33 -29.38
C ALA A 44 8.81 10.01 -29.92
N SER A 45 9.68 9.01 -30.13
CA SER A 45 9.32 7.75 -30.78
C SER A 45 8.29 6.92 -30.02
N GLU A 46 8.09 7.14 -28.71
CA GLU A 46 7.07 6.46 -27.91
C GLU A 46 5.65 6.97 -28.21
N ARG A 47 5.54 8.22 -28.68
CA ARG A 47 4.30 8.82 -29.17
C ARG A 47 4.10 8.55 -30.66
N ASP A 48 5.16 8.75 -31.44
CA ASP A 48 5.08 8.80 -32.91
C ASP A 48 5.16 7.42 -33.57
N THR A 49 5.71 6.39 -32.89
CA THR A 49 5.89 5.05 -33.47
C THR A 49 5.17 3.96 -32.68
N VAL A 50 4.55 3.02 -33.38
CA VAL A 50 3.83 1.87 -32.78
C VAL A 50 4.75 0.99 -31.94
N LYS A 51 5.98 0.73 -32.42
CA LYS A 51 6.95 -0.12 -31.73
C LYS A 51 7.44 0.53 -30.43
N GLY A 52 7.72 1.83 -30.45
CA GLY A 52 8.08 2.60 -29.24
C GLY A 52 6.94 2.61 -28.23
N ALA A 53 5.72 2.88 -28.70
CA ALA A 53 4.52 2.93 -27.88
C ALA A 53 4.26 1.61 -27.12
N TYR A 54 4.37 0.44 -27.77
CA TYR A 54 4.18 -0.85 -27.09
C TYR A 54 5.20 -1.11 -25.99
N ARG A 55 6.48 -0.81 -26.24
CA ARG A 55 7.54 -0.96 -25.23
C ARG A 55 7.25 -0.09 -24.00
N LYS A 56 6.84 1.15 -24.25
CA LYS A 56 6.54 2.10 -23.17
C LYS A 56 5.28 1.71 -22.41
N GLN A 57 4.22 1.25 -23.10
CA GLN A 57 3.00 0.76 -22.48
C GLN A 57 3.28 -0.39 -21.51
N ASN A 58 4.02 -1.41 -21.94
CA ASN A 58 4.37 -2.54 -21.07
C ASN A 58 5.16 -2.09 -19.85
N LYS A 59 6.17 -1.23 -20.05
CA LYS A 59 6.97 -0.66 -18.95
C LYS A 59 6.11 0.09 -17.94
N ILE A 60 5.17 0.91 -18.41
CA ILE A 60 4.24 1.66 -17.55
C ILE A 60 3.35 0.71 -16.76
N PHE A 61 2.78 -0.32 -17.39
CA PHE A 61 1.92 -1.26 -16.69
C PHE A 61 2.67 -2.05 -15.62
N HIS A 62 3.92 -2.44 -15.86
CA HIS A 62 4.75 -3.05 -14.82
C HIS A 62 5.00 -2.08 -13.67
N TYR A 63 5.33 -0.82 -13.94
CA TYR A 63 5.57 0.17 -12.88
C TYR A 63 4.32 0.54 -12.11
N LEU A 64 3.16 0.62 -12.77
CA LEU A 64 1.88 0.85 -12.09
C LEU A 64 1.51 -0.32 -11.18
N ASP A 65 1.78 -1.56 -11.60
CA ASP A 65 1.56 -2.73 -10.75
C ASP A 65 2.51 -2.74 -9.54
N MET A 66 3.80 -2.48 -9.76
CA MET A 66 4.78 -2.31 -8.68
C MET A 66 4.36 -1.21 -7.71
N GLN A 67 3.96 -0.04 -8.22
CA GLN A 67 3.52 1.09 -7.41
C GLN A 67 2.30 0.74 -6.58
N ARG A 68 1.29 0.06 -7.14
CA ARG A 68 0.09 -0.38 -6.38
C ARG A 68 0.44 -1.33 -5.24
N GLN A 69 1.41 -2.23 -5.45
CA GLN A 69 1.86 -3.15 -4.43
C GLN A 69 2.67 -2.47 -3.33
N ASP A 70 3.42 -1.42 -3.68
CA ASP A 70 4.30 -0.72 -2.76
C ASP A 70 3.62 0.45 -2.04
N GLU A 71 2.58 1.06 -2.61
CA GLU A 71 1.83 2.19 -2.04
C GLU A 71 1.33 1.88 -0.63
N ALA A 72 0.67 0.74 -0.44
CA ALA A 72 0.18 0.33 0.88
C ALA A 72 1.32 0.11 1.90
N LYS A 73 2.46 -0.42 1.44
CA LYS A 73 3.64 -0.64 2.31
C LYS A 73 4.29 0.67 2.70
N LEU A 74 4.40 1.60 1.75
CA LEU A 74 4.95 2.94 1.95
C LEU A 74 4.08 3.74 2.91
N GLU A 75 2.76 3.65 2.79
CA GLU A 75 1.84 4.31 3.73
C GLU A 75 2.06 3.83 5.17
N VAL A 76 2.14 2.51 5.36
CA VAL A 76 2.43 1.90 6.68
C VAL A 76 3.81 2.31 7.20
N HIS A 77 4.81 2.41 6.31
CA HIS A 77 6.16 2.85 6.65
C HIS A 77 6.17 4.31 7.16
N TYR A 78 5.58 5.23 6.41
CA TYR A 78 5.55 6.64 6.81
C TYR A 78 4.67 6.89 8.03
N ALA A 79 3.58 6.12 8.20
CA ALA A 79 2.78 6.16 9.42
C ALA A 79 3.62 5.76 10.65
N ARG A 80 4.48 4.74 10.50
CA ARG A 80 5.41 4.33 11.56
C ARG A 80 6.43 5.42 11.87
N GLU A 81 7.08 6.02 10.87
CA GLU A 81 8.08 7.08 11.11
C GLU A 81 7.47 8.29 11.85
N ARG A 82 6.26 8.71 11.48
CA ARG A 82 5.54 9.80 12.16
C ARG A 82 5.24 9.45 13.61
N LEU A 83 4.83 8.20 13.85
CA LEU A 83 4.50 7.71 15.18
C LEU A 83 5.76 7.59 16.04
N ASP A 84 6.88 7.09 15.50
CA ASP A 84 8.17 7.04 16.20
C ASP A 84 8.62 8.44 16.62
N ALA A 85 8.47 9.44 15.73
CA ALA A 85 8.75 10.84 16.06
C ALA A 85 7.81 11.40 17.15
N ALA A 86 6.52 11.05 17.13
CA ALA A 86 5.57 11.47 18.14
C ALA A 86 5.83 10.82 19.51
N LEU A 87 6.19 9.54 19.54
CA LEU A 87 6.54 8.83 20.77
C LEU A 87 7.86 9.33 21.37
N ALA A 88 8.82 9.75 20.55
CA ALA A 88 10.06 10.34 21.01
C ALA A 88 9.82 11.63 21.82
N GLN A 89 8.79 12.42 21.48
CA GLN A 89 8.39 13.61 22.26
C GLN A 89 7.84 13.25 23.65
N HIS A 90 7.38 12.01 23.82
CA HIS A 90 6.89 11.47 25.07
C HIS A 90 7.87 10.47 25.70
N GLU A 91 9.14 10.43 25.27
CA GLU A 91 10.17 9.54 25.85
C GLU A 91 9.76 8.05 25.88
N MET A 92 9.06 7.60 24.84
CA MET A 92 8.60 6.22 24.70
C MET A 92 9.13 5.57 23.44
N GLU A 93 9.51 4.29 23.53
CA GLU A 93 9.90 3.50 22.36
C GLU A 93 8.68 2.79 21.76
N TYR A 94 8.61 2.73 20.43
CA TYR A 94 7.56 2.04 19.67
C TYR A 94 7.29 0.61 20.12
N LYS A 95 8.35 -0.18 20.36
CA LYS A 95 8.22 -1.59 20.73
C LYS A 95 7.50 -1.75 22.06
N HIS A 96 7.86 -0.94 23.06
CA HIS A 96 7.20 -0.93 24.36
C HIS A 96 5.77 -0.44 24.25
N PHE A 97 5.54 0.66 23.53
CA PHE A 97 4.22 1.21 23.28
C PHE A 97 3.28 0.20 22.63
N ARG A 98 3.73 -0.51 21.58
CA ARG A 98 2.92 -1.52 20.88
C ARG A 98 2.59 -2.74 21.73
N ASN A 99 3.54 -3.21 22.53
CA ASN A 99 3.28 -4.32 23.44
C ASN A 99 2.21 -3.94 24.46
N MET A 100 2.27 -2.72 25.03
CA MET A 100 1.28 -2.23 26.00
C MET A 100 -0.09 -2.00 25.40
N LEU A 101 -0.17 -1.46 24.19
CA LEU A 101 -1.45 -1.39 23.47
C LEU A 101 -2.07 -2.77 23.23
N ALA A 102 -1.24 -3.78 22.92
CA ALA A 102 -1.73 -5.14 22.72
C ALA A 102 -2.25 -5.77 24.02
N THR A 103 -1.54 -5.59 25.15
CA THR A 103 -1.99 -6.01 26.49
C THR A 103 -3.29 -5.30 26.91
N ALA A 104 -3.47 -4.04 26.50
CA ALA A 104 -4.68 -3.26 26.72
C ALA A 104 -5.84 -3.60 25.77
N HIS A 105 -5.66 -4.57 24.87
CA HIS A 105 -6.62 -4.91 23.83
C HIS A 105 -7.04 -3.71 22.94
N ILE A 106 -6.15 -2.72 22.79
CA ILE A 106 -6.36 -1.56 21.92
C ILE A 106 -5.82 -1.87 20.52
N LEU A 107 -6.74 -2.18 19.60
CA LEU A 107 -6.44 -2.60 18.23
C LEU A 107 -6.39 -1.42 17.25
N LEU A 108 -5.53 -0.44 17.51
CA LEU A 108 -5.33 0.70 16.60
C LEU A 108 -4.16 0.47 15.65
N ASP A 109 -4.39 0.70 14.36
CA ASP A 109 -3.35 0.60 13.32
C ASP A 109 -2.36 1.78 13.37
N ASN A 110 -1.19 1.60 12.77
CA ASN A 110 -0.17 2.66 12.70
C ASN A 110 -0.70 3.91 11.99
N ILE A 111 -1.56 3.73 10.99
CA ILE A 111 -2.16 4.84 10.24
C ILE A 111 -3.05 5.65 11.18
N ALA A 112 -3.99 5.00 11.88
CA ALA A 112 -4.88 5.67 12.83
C ALA A 112 -4.11 6.34 13.98
N LEU A 113 -3.12 5.66 14.57
CA LEU A 113 -2.28 6.23 15.63
C LEU A 113 -1.47 7.44 15.13
N SER A 114 -0.95 7.39 13.91
CA SER A 114 -0.24 8.53 13.32
C SER A 114 -1.16 9.72 13.04
N GLN A 115 -2.41 9.47 12.66
CA GLN A 115 -3.42 10.50 12.48
C GLN A 115 -3.83 11.12 13.82
N LEU A 116 -4.02 10.30 14.87
CA LEU A 116 -4.27 10.78 16.23
C LEU A 116 -3.12 11.66 16.73
N ALA A 117 -1.87 11.25 16.50
CA ALA A 117 -0.70 12.04 16.90
C ALA A 117 -0.66 13.43 16.23
N ILE A 118 -1.12 13.54 14.97
CA ILE A 118 -1.12 14.81 14.22
C ILE A 118 -2.32 15.68 14.58
N TYR A 119 -3.53 15.13 14.50
CA TYR A 119 -4.77 15.89 14.58
C TYR A 119 -5.35 15.98 16.00
N GLU A 120 -5.08 14.97 16.83
CA GLU A 120 -5.60 14.90 18.21
C GLU A 120 -4.49 14.62 19.23
N PRO A 121 -3.53 15.55 19.40
CA PRO A 121 -2.36 15.34 20.24
C PRO A 121 -2.72 15.07 21.71
N LYS A 122 -3.86 15.59 22.19
CA LYS A 122 -4.35 15.32 23.55
C LYS A 122 -4.79 13.88 23.72
N THR A 123 -5.58 13.35 22.77
CA THR A 123 -6.01 11.95 22.75
C THR A 123 -4.79 11.02 22.67
N PHE A 124 -3.85 11.33 21.77
CA PHE A 124 -2.61 10.57 21.65
C PHE A 124 -1.80 10.59 22.95
N LYS A 125 -1.65 11.74 23.60
CA LYS A 125 -1.00 11.87 24.91
C LYS A 125 -1.67 10.99 25.98
N SER A 126 -3.01 10.97 26.05
CA SER A 126 -3.74 10.12 26.99
C SER A 126 -3.46 8.64 26.77
N VAL A 127 -3.42 8.19 25.51
CA VAL A 127 -3.06 6.81 25.16
C VAL A 127 -1.62 6.50 25.57
N VAL A 128 -0.68 7.42 25.33
CA VAL A 128 0.72 7.24 25.75
C VAL A 128 0.83 7.19 27.28
N SER A 129 0.17 8.08 28.01
CA SER A 129 0.14 8.07 29.48
C SER A 129 -0.40 6.76 30.04
N LEU A 130 -1.48 6.21 29.46
CA LEU A 130 -2.00 4.88 29.82
C LEU A 130 -0.92 3.80 29.62
N THR A 131 -0.30 3.75 28.44
CA THR A 131 0.73 2.73 28.15
C THR A 131 1.99 2.86 29.01
N LYS A 132 2.38 4.10 29.37
CA LYS A 132 3.48 4.35 30.31
C LYS A 132 3.16 3.79 31.69
N ARG A 133 1.94 4.05 32.17
CA ARG A 133 1.49 3.57 33.48
C ARG A 133 1.50 2.04 33.54
N MET A 134 0.97 1.39 32.49
CA MET A 134 1.00 -0.07 32.37
C MET A 134 2.43 -0.62 32.33
N ALA A 135 3.33 0.04 31.59
CA ALA A 135 4.72 -0.37 31.52
C ALA A 135 5.44 -0.28 32.87
N ILE A 136 5.14 0.74 33.68
CA ILE A 136 5.67 0.90 35.04
C ILE A 136 5.16 -0.21 35.96
N GLU A 137 3.87 -0.55 35.89
CA GLU A 137 3.30 -1.63 36.69
C GLU A 137 3.84 -3.02 36.32
N GLU A 138 4.16 -3.25 35.05
CA GLU A 138 4.90 -4.45 34.61
C GLU A 138 6.41 -4.40 34.97
N GLY A 139 6.90 -3.33 35.61
CA GLY A 139 8.28 -3.19 36.06
C GLY A 139 9.28 -2.80 34.96
N ARG A 140 8.84 -2.25 33.83
CA ARG A 140 9.74 -1.76 32.77
C ARG A 140 10.27 -0.37 33.11
N SER A 141 11.54 -0.13 32.76
CA SER A 141 12.19 1.18 32.94
C SER A 141 11.69 2.18 31.90
N VAL A 142 10.66 2.95 32.25
CA VAL A 142 10.07 4.01 31.43
C VAL A 142 10.06 5.31 32.23
N SER A 143 10.29 6.44 31.56
CA SER A 143 10.25 7.77 32.18
C SER A 143 8.83 8.10 32.67
N SER A 144 8.70 8.42 33.96
CA SER A 144 7.44 8.80 34.60
C SER A 144 7.16 10.29 34.40
N ASP A 145 6.06 10.62 33.71
CA ASP A 145 5.57 12.00 33.60
C ASP A 145 4.49 12.28 34.65
N ALA A 146 4.33 13.53 35.06
CA ALA A 146 3.31 13.97 36.02
C ALA A 146 1.85 13.61 35.62
N GLY A 147 1.59 13.39 34.33
CA GLY A 147 0.26 12.98 33.84
C GLY A 147 0.01 11.47 33.92
N THR A 148 1.04 10.66 34.14
CA THR A 148 0.95 9.19 34.16
C THR A 148 0.36 8.69 35.48
N GLU A 149 0.50 9.45 36.57
CA GLU A 149 0.03 9.08 37.91
C GLU A 149 -1.49 9.17 38.08
N ALA A 150 -2.16 9.97 37.25
CA ALA A 150 -3.60 10.19 37.32
C ALA A 150 -4.43 9.12 36.58
N VAL A 151 -3.79 8.13 35.96
CA VAL A 151 -4.47 7.08 35.20
C VAL A 151 -4.67 5.86 36.09
N ASP A 152 -5.94 5.59 36.43
CA ASP A 152 -6.32 4.40 37.17
C ASP A 152 -6.30 3.17 36.25
N LEU A 153 -5.65 2.10 36.70
CA LEU A 153 -5.57 0.83 35.98
C LEU A 153 -6.45 -0.21 36.68
N ASP A 154 -7.60 -0.51 36.08
CA ASP A 154 -8.43 -1.64 36.51
C ASP A 154 -7.88 -2.93 35.92
N SER A 155 -7.46 -3.86 36.78
CA SER A 155 -6.90 -5.16 36.37
C SER A 155 -7.82 -6.02 35.51
N ILE A 156 -9.13 -5.72 35.51
CA ILE A 156 -10.15 -6.40 34.71
C ILE A 156 -10.04 -6.03 33.21
N LEU A 157 -9.49 -4.85 32.89
CA LEU A 157 -9.42 -4.33 31.53
C LEU A 157 -8.22 -4.86 30.75
N PHE A 158 -7.23 -5.43 31.43
CA PHE A 158 -5.96 -5.85 30.85
C PHE A 158 -5.86 -7.37 30.84
N GLY A 159 -5.31 -7.93 29.76
CA GLY A 159 -5.20 -9.38 29.58
C GLY A 159 -3.96 -9.77 28.80
N GLU A 160 -3.82 -11.06 28.51
CA GLU A 160 -2.78 -11.52 27.60
C GLU A 160 -3.04 -10.97 26.19
N PRO A 161 -1.99 -10.46 25.50
CA PRO A 161 -2.16 -9.95 24.15
C PRO A 161 -2.71 -11.04 23.22
N PHE A 162 -3.61 -10.65 22.32
CA PHE A 162 -4.19 -11.58 21.37
C PHE A 162 -3.11 -12.29 20.54
N PRO A 163 -3.26 -13.61 20.28
CA PRO A 163 -2.28 -14.34 19.50
C PRO A 163 -2.19 -13.75 18.10
N THR A 164 -0.96 -13.50 17.65
CA THR A 164 -0.75 -13.03 16.27
C THR A 164 -1.06 -14.16 15.29
N SER A 165 -1.59 -13.80 14.12
CA SER A 165 -1.83 -14.76 13.05
C SER A 165 -0.51 -15.48 12.71
N LYS A 166 -0.53 -16.82 12.67
CA LYS A 166 0.64 -17.62 12.29
C LYS A 166 1.11 -17.19 10.88
N GLN A 167 2.22 -16.47 10.82
CA GLN A 167 2.85 -16.12 9.56
C GLN A 167 3.68 -17.32 9.10
N TYR A 168 3.14 -18.06 8.14
CA TYR A 168 3.93 -19.06 7.42
C TYR A 168 4.97 -18.30 6.59
N ARG A 169 6.26 -18.52 6.91
CA ARG A 169 7.33 -18.02 6.04
C ARG A 169 7.05 -18.52 4.64
N ARG A 170 7.20 -17.64 3.64
CA ARG A 170 7.23 -18.09 2.24
C ARG A 170 8.28 -19.20 2.19
N GLY A 171 7.86 -20.40 1.78
CA GLY A 171 8.71 -21.59 1.83
C GLY A 171 10.06 -21.34 1.14
N PRO A 172 11.08 -22.17 1.43
CA PRO A 172 12.37 -22.10 0.75
C PRO A 172 12.17 -21.88 -0.76
N PRO A 173 12.89 -20.94 -1.39
CA PRO A 173 12.74 -20.70 -2.81
C PRO A 173 12.88 -22.01 -3.59
N GLU A 174 13.70 -22.95 -3.14
CA GLU A 174 13.96 -24.27 -3.72
C GLU A 174 12.79 -25.28 -3.62
N ASN A 175 11.75 -25.04 -2.82
CA ASN A 175 10.61 -25.96 -2.68
C ASN A 175 9.74 -26.07 -3.94
N HIS A 176 9.89 -25.17 -4.91
CA HIS A 176 9.24 -25.30 -6.22
C HIS A 176 9.77 -26.45 -7.08
N THR A 177 10.99 -26.92 -6.81
CA THR A 177 11.66 -27.98 -7.59
C THR A 177 11.11 -29.37 -7.26
N ASN A 178 10.69 -29.57 -6.00
CA ASN A 178 10.13 -30.83 -5.54
C ASN A 178 8.61 -30.75 -5.52
N LYS A 179 7.96 -31.61 -6.30
CA LYS A 179 6.49 -31.70 -6.31
C LYS A 179 6.01 -32.05 -4.89
N PRO A 180 5.03 -31.32 -4.32
CA PRO A 180 4.50 -31.66 -3.00
C PRO A 180 3.93 -33.08 -3.00
N THR A 181 4.31 -33.86 -2.00
CA THR A 181 3.77 -35.21 -1.79
C THR A 181 2.30 -35.13 -1.40
N LYS A 182 1.48 -36.08 -1.83
CA LYS A 182 0.11 -36.20 -1.34
C LYS A 182 0.17 -36.53 0.16
N LEU A 183 -0.58 -35.77 0.96
CA LEU A 183 -0.76 -36.05 2.38
C LEU A 183 -1.32 -37.46 2.56
N LYS A 184 -0.77 -38.20 3.52
CA LYS A 184 -1.27 -39.53 3.88
C LYS A 184 -2.50 -39.39 4.78
N VAL A 185 -3.32 -40.44 4.87
CA VAL A 185 -4.59 -40.43 5.63
C VAL A 185 -4.43 -40.10 7.11
N HIS A 186 -3.25 -40.35 7.70
CA HIS A 186 -2.95 -40.04 9.11
C HIS A 186 -2.38 -38.63 9.34
N GLU A 187 -2.11 -37.87 8.28
CA GLU A 187 -1.63 -36.48 8.33
C GLU A 187 -2.79 -35.46 8.22
N PHE A 188 -4.03 -35.97 8.15
CA PHE A 188 -5.28 -35.19 8.18
C PHE A 188 -5.70 -34.85 9.61
#